data_AF-A0A849T1H5-F1
#
_entry.id   AF-A0A849T1H5-F1
#
_cell.length_a   1.000
_cell.length_b   1.000
_cell.length_c   1.000
_cell.angle_alpha   90.00
_cell.angle_beta   90.00
_cell.angle_gamma   90.00
#
_symmetry.space_group_name_H-M   'P 1'
#
loop_
_entity.id
_entity.type
_entity.pdbx_description
1 polymer ?
#
loop_
_entity_poly.entity_id
_entity_poly.type
_entity_poly.pdbx_seq_one_letter_code
_entity_poly.pdbx_strand_id
1 'polypeptide(L)'
;MKFAPIQTHDLVIGKQLIAEFNFEEGALLLMDRGFLDGEWITHLKINRKIDICMPLKSNSEITQFAVAQAERDNCWEQHPTRKNQKIYQIKESELDWPLCQCFKSGVLVRFIKKNGEEKNIVFVDTREGLSGKTILATYDQRSEIEESHRQMKCFQGLGLVKK
;
A
#
# COMPACT_ATOMS: atom_id res chain seq x y z
N MET A 1 12.27 -7.76 12.14
CA MET A 1 12.11 -8.91 11.22
C MET A 1 12.38 -8.39 9.81
N LYS A 2 13.40 -8.89 9.10
CA LYS A 2 13.68 -8.51 7.71
C LYS A 2 12.96 -9.52 6.83
N PHE A 3 11.94 -9.09 6.09
CA PHE A 3 11.38 -9.90 5.02
C PHE A 3 12.34 -9.83 3.82
N ALA A 4 12.54 -10.97 3.17
CA ALA A 4 13.15 -10.98 1.85
C ALA A 4 12.24 -10.19 0.89
N PRO A 5 12.80 -9.43 -0.08
CA PRO A 5 11.99 -8.84 -1.13
C PRO A 5 11.19 -9.93 -1.84
N ILE A 6 9.94 -9.60 -2.22
CA ILE A 6 9.10 -10.48 -3.03
C ILE A 6 9.90 -10.84 -4.30
N GLN A 7 10.07 -12.13 -4.57
CA GLN A 7 10.77 -12.59 -5.77
C GLN A 7 9.86 -12.42 -6.99
N THR A 8 10.43 -12.23 -8.18
CA THR A 8 9.64 -12.05 -9.41
C THR A 8 8.66 -13.20 -9.66
N HIS A 9 9.04 -14.42 -9.26
CA HIS A 9 8.19 -15.61 -9.35
C HIS A 9 6.93 -15.51 -8.46
N ASP A 10 7.06 -15.00 -7.24
CA ASP A 10 5.96 -14.86 -6.29
C ASP A 10 4.89 -13.87 -6.79
N LEU A 11 5.30 -12.82 -7.52
CA LEU A 11 4.38 -11.85 -8.12
C LEU A 11 3.54 -12.48 -9.22
N VAL A 12 4.14 -13.34 -10.06
CA VAL A 12 3.44 -14.04 -11.14
C VAL A 12 2.38 -14.97 -10.54
N ILE A 13 2.76 -15.78 -9.55
CA ILE A 13 1.84 -16.69 -8.86
C ILE A 13 0.71 -15.89 -8.19
N GLY A 14 1.03 -14.79 -7.51
CA GLY A 14 0.02 -13.95 -6.86
C GLY A 14 -0.99 -13.37 -7.84
N LYS A 15 -0.54 -12.91 -9.02
CA LYS A 15 -1.45 -12.42 -10.07
C LYS A 15 -2.32 -13.53 -10.65
N GLN A 16 -1.77 -14.73 -10.87
CA GLN A 16 -2.54 -15.89 -11.32
C GLN A 16 -3.62 -16.27 -10.31
N LEU A 17 -3.27 -16.33 -9.03
CA LEU A 17 -4.23 -16.60 -7.96
C LEU A 17 -5.38 -15.58 -7.96
N ILE A 18 -5.05 -14.28 -8.02
CA ILE A 18 -6.08 -13.24 -8.09
C ILE A 18 -6.95 -13.42 -9.33
N ALA A 19 -6.37 -13.77 -10.48
CA ALA A 19 -7.12 -13.98 -11.73
C ALA A 19 -8.10 -15.16 -11.66
N GLU A 20 -7.75 -16.23 -10.94
CA GLU A 20 -8.56 -17.44 -10.80
C GLU A 20 -9.69 -17.30 -9.75
N PHE A 21 -9.48 -16.46 -8.73
CA PHE A 21 -10.49 -16.25 -7.69
C PHE A 21 -11.64 -15.36 -8.16
N ASN A 22 -12.87 -15.74 -7.84
CA ASN A 22 -14.03 -14.89 -8.02
C ASN A 22 -14.19 -13.97 -6.82
N PHE A 23 -14.12 -12.67 -7.07
CA PHE A 23 -14.40 -11.63 -6.09
C PHE A 23 -15.78 -11.05 -6.36
N GLU A 24 -16.48 -10.66 -5.31
CA GLU A 24 -17.68 -9.85 -5.43
C GLU A 24 -17.31 -8.45 -5.98
N GLU A 25 -18.22 -7.85 -6.75
CA GLU A 25 -18.03 -6.47 -7.20
C GLU A 25 -17.91 -5.53 -5.99
N GLY A 26 -16.92 -4.64 -6.03
CA GLY A 26 -16.60 -3.74 -4.90
C GLY A 26 -15.72 -4.38 -3.81
N ALA A 27 -15.25 -5.62 -4.00
CA ALA A 27 -14.25 -6.20 -3.12
C ALA A 27 -12.99 -5.32 -3.05
N LEU A 28 -12.36 -5.26 -1.89
CA LEU A 28 -11.12 -4.51 -1.65
C LEU A 28 -9.94 -5.45 -1.49
N LEU A 29 -8.92 -5.27 -2.34
CA LEU A 29 -7.63 -5.93 -2.21
C LEU A 29 -6.62 -5.04 -1.51
N LEU A 30 -6.10 -5.51 -0.38
CA LEU A 30 -4.93 -4.93 0.28
C LEU A 30 -3.67 -5.51 -0.35
N MET A 31 -2.97 -4.73 -1.17
CA MET A 31 -1.79 -5.20 -1.90
C MET A 31 -0.48 -4.68 -1.29
N ASP A 32 0.62 -5.39 -1.52
CA ASP A 32 1.97 -4.91 -1.19
C ASP A 32 2.57 -4.12 -2.36
N ARG A 33 3.48 -3.18 -2.07
CA ARG A 33 4.19 -2.35 -3.06
C ARG A 33 4.90 -3.15 -4.17
N GLY A 34 5.19 -4.44 -3.94
CA GLY A 34 5.73 -5.35 -4.95
C GLY A 34 4.80 -5.57 -6.15
N PHE A 35 3.49 -5.44 -5.96
CA PHE A 35 2.47 -5.61 -6.99
C PHE A 35 2.16 -4.33 -7.78
N LEU A 36 2.94 -3.26 -7.59
CA LEU A 36 2.73 -2.01 -8.31
C LEU A 36 2.92 -2.22 -9.82
N ASP A 37 1.80 -2.28 -10.53
CA ASP A 37 1.70 -2.50 -11.98
C ASP A 37 0.43 -1.80 -12.45
N GLY A 38 0.60 -0.73 -13.24
CA GLY A 38 -0.50 0.14 -13.60
C GLY A 38 -1.54 -0.49 -14.51
N GLU A 39 -1.12 -1.36 -15.43
CA GLU A 39 -2.03 -2.11 -16.31
C GLU A 39 -2.85 -3.10 -15.49
N TRP A 40 -2.20 -3.81 -14.56
CA TRP A 40 -2.89 -4.78 -13.70
C TRP A 40 -3.90 -4.11 -12.76
N ILE A 41 -3.52 -3.00 -12.13
CA ILE A 41 -4.41 -2.23 -11.25
C ILE A 41 -5.61 -1.70 -12.05
N THR A 42 -5.36 -1.21 -13.27
CA THR A 42 -6.42 -0.73 -14.17
C THR A 42 -7.37 -1.87 -14.55
N HIS A 43 -6.83 -3.05 -14.89
CA HIS A 43 -7.65 -4.22 -15.19
C HIS A 43 -8.54 -4.63 -14.00
N LEU A 44 -7.96 -4.72 -12.80
CA LEU A 44 -8.71 -5.07 -11.58
C LEU A 44 -9.84 -4.06 -11.31
N LYS A 45 -9.55 -2.76 -11.37
CA LYS A 45 -10.55 -1.72 -11.06
C LYS A 45 -11.63 -1.61 -12.15
N ILE A 46 -11.22 -1.59 -13.42
CA ILE A 46 -12.13 -1.27 -14.53
C ILE A 46 -12.90 -2.51 -15.00
N ASN A 47 -12.20 -3.62 -15.25
CA ASN A 47 -12.81 -4.84 -15.80
C ASN A 47 -13.42 -5.72 -14.70
N ARG A 48 -12.74 -5.85 -13.55
CA ARG A 48 -13.18 -6.75 -12.48
C ARG A 48 -13.93 -6.07 -11.34
N LYS A 49 -14.01 -4.73 -11.36
CA LYS A 49 -14.68 -3.92 -10.32
C LYS A 49 -14.13 -4.17 -8.92
N ILE A 50 -12.83 -4.44 -8.83
CA ILE A 50 -12.12 -4.67 -7.57
C ILE A 50 -11.37 -3.40 -7.18
N ASP A 51 -11.57 -2.94 -5.95
CA ASP A 51 -10.82 -1.83 -5.38
C ASP A 51 -9.46 -2.29 -4.83
N ILE A 52 -8.48 -1.41 -4.85
CA ILE A 52 -7.11 -1.67 -4.38
C ILE A 52 -6.71 -0.60 -3.37
N CYS A 53 -6.13 -1.04 -2.25
CA CYS A 53 -5.43 -0.19 -1.29
C CYS A 53 -3.99 -0.71 -1.11
N MET A 54 -2.99 0.15 -1.34
CA MET A 54 -1.59 -0.27 -1.28
C MET A 54 -0.59 0.85 -0.99
N PRO A 55 0.58 0.54 -0.40
CA PRO A 55 1.71 1.44 -0.33
C PRO A 55 2.45 1.47 -1.67
N LEU A 56 3.06 2.61 -1.96
CA LEU A 56 3.90 2.81 -3.13
C LEU A 56 5.39 2.63 -2.81
N LYS A 57 6.18 2.40 -3.87
CA LYS A 57 7.64 2.37 -3.76
C LYS A 57 8.17 3.80 -3.61
N SER A 58 9.09 4.00 -2.66
CA SER A 58 9.66 5.32 -2.35
C SER A 58 10.38 5.99 -3.52
N ASN A 59 10.85 5.21 -4.50
CA ASN A 59 11.51 5.69 -5.70
C ASN A 59 10.58 5.86 -6.92
N SER A 60 9.26 5.68 -6.75
CA SER A 60 8.30 5.93 -7.84
C SER A 60 8.08 7.44 -8.04
N GLU A 61 7.85 7.84 -9.29
CA GLU A 61 7.58 9.24 -9.68
C GLU A 61 6.40 9.83 -8.92
N ILE A 62 5.29 9.09 -8.83
CA ILE A 62 4.10 9.46 -8.05
C ILE A 62 4.44 9.72 -6.57
N THR A 63 5.35 8.94 -5.97
CA THR A 63 5.76 9.17 -4.57
C THR A 63 6.60 10.43 -4.44
N GLN A 64 7.53 10.67 -5.36
CA GLN A 64 8.36 11.86 -5.35
C GLN A 64 7.51 13.13 -5.56
N PHE A 65 6.54 13.07 -6.47
CA PHE A 65 5.60 14.17 -6.71
C PHE A 65 4.74 14.48 -5.48
N ALA A 66 4.13 13.46 -4.88
CA ALA A 66 3.33 13.63 -3.67
C ALA A 66 4.15 14.22 -2.50
N VAL A 67 5.42 13.79 -2.35
CA VAL A 67 6.32 14.37 -1.34
C VAL A 67 6.59 15.85 -1.64
N ALA A 68 6.93 16.20 -2.88
CA ALA A 68 7.19 17.59 -3.26
C ALA A 68 5.96 18.50 -3.03
N GLN A 69 4.75 18.02 -3.31
CA GLN A 69 3.52 18.76 -3.04
C GLN A 69 3.28 18.94 -1.54
N ALA A 70 3.49 17.88 -0.74
CA ALA A 70 3.31 17.95 0.71
C ALA A 70 4.28 18.94 1.38
N GLU A 71 5.53 19.03 0.90
CA GLU A 71 6.49 20.04 1.38
C GLU A 71 6.07 21.46 0.99
N ARG A 72 5.52 21.63 -0.22
CA ARG A 72 5.06 22.92 -0.71
C ARG A 72 3.83 23.42 0.04
N ASP A 73 2.84 22.56 0.24
CA ASP A 73 1.59 22.91 0.91
C ASP A 73 1.78 23.02 2.43
N ASN A 74 2.68 22.21 3.01
CA ASN A 74 3.04 22.20 4.44
C ASN A 74 1.83 22.00 5.40
N CYS A 75 0.77 21.35 4.91
CA CYS A 75 -0.46 21.05 5.66
C CYS A 75 -0.39 19.67 6.34
N TRP A 76 0.59 19.47 7.23
CA TRP A 76 0.80 18.20 7.91
C TRP A 76 -0.13 18.03 9.12
N GLU A 77 -0.74 16.85 9.26
CA GLU A 77 -1.50 16.44 10.43
C GLU A 77 -0.75 15.37 11.24
N GLN A 78 -1.11 15.22 12.52
CA GLN A 78 -0.60 14.13 13.34
C GLN A 78 -1.15 12.77 12.86
N HIS A 79 -0.30 11.74 12.76
CA HIS A 79 -0.76 10.39 12.45
C HIS A 79 -1.72 9.87 13.54
N PRO A 80 -2.87 9.25 13.18
CA PRO A 80 -3.94 8.92 14.13
C PRO A 80 -3.50 8.05 15.31
N THR A 81 -2.62 7.07 15.07
CA THR A 81 -2.19 6.08 16.07
C THR A 81 -0.69 6.15 16.43
N ARG A 82 0.11 6.99 15.77
CA ARG A 82 1.58 6.98 15.88
C ARG A 82 2.10 8.38 16.24
N LYS A 83 2.54 8.57 17.49
CA LYS A 83 2.95 9.87 18.03
C LYS A 83 4.11 10.55 17.29
N ASN A 84 5.03 9.78 16.70
CA ASN A 84 6.22 10.32 16.04
C ASN A 84 6.09 10.32 14.50
N GLN A 85 4.87 10.34 13.98
CA GLN A 85 4.60 10.33 12.56
C GLN A 85 3.60 11.42 12.19
N LYS A 86 3.77 11.98 11.00
CA LYS A 86 2.85 12.96 10.43
C LYS A 86 2.25 12.41 9.15
N ILE A 87 1.07 12.90 8.80
CA ILE A 87 0.37 12.54 7.59
C ILE A 87 0.04 13.79 6.77
N TYR A 88 -0.02 13.61 5.46
CA TYR A 88 -0.50 14.61 4.52
C TYR A 88 -1.54 13.94 3.62
N GLN A 89 -2.74 14.54 3.53
CA GLN A 89 -3.79 14.07 2.63
C GLN A 89 -3.38 14.41 1.19
N ILE A 90 -3.26 13.39 0.35
CA ILE A 90 -2.94 13.58 -1.06
C ILE A 90 -4.26 13.86 -1.79
N LYS A 91 -4.28 14.93 -2.59
CA LYS A 91 -5.42 15.26 -3.46
C LYS A 91 -5.41 14.36 -4.69
N GLU A 92 -6.57 14.09 -5.29
CA GLU A 92 -6.62 13.28 -6.52
C GLU A 92 -5.73 13.85 -7.64
N SER A 93 -5.70 15.17 -7.80
CA SER A 93 -4.81 15.87 -8.74
C SER A 93 -3.32 15.65 -8.48
N GLU A 94 -2.96 15.15 -7.31
CA GLU A 94 -1.59 14.84 -6.90
C GLU A 94 -1.24 13.35 -7.09
N LEU A 95 -2.23 12.53 -7.48
CA LEU A 95 -2.10 11.10 -7.79
C LEU A 95 -1.97 10.85 -9.30
N ASP A 96 -1.36 11.78 -10.03
CA ASP A 96 -1.14 11.62 -11.46
C ASP A 96 0.00 10.61 -11.70
N TRP A 97 -0.37 9.41 -12.14
CA TRP A 97 0.57 8.41 -12.61
C TRP A 97 0.18 7.95 -14.00
N PRO A 98 0.99 8.22 -15.04
CA PRO A 98 0.62 7.92 -16.42
C PRO A 98 0.27 6.44 -16.67
N LEU A 99 0.87 5.53 -15.90
CA LEU A 99 0.61 4.09 -16.03
C LEU A 99 -0.68 3.63 -15.34
N CYS A 100 -1.26 4.43 -14.43
CA CYS A 100 -2.53 4.12 -13.79
C CYS A 100 -3.25 5.36 -13.25
N GLN A 101 -4.42 5.65 -13.82
CA GLN A 101 -5.28 6.77 -13.41
C GLN A 101 -6.41 6.31 -12.46
N CYS A 102 -6.32 5.08 -11.95
CA CYS A 102 -7.35 4.48 -11.10
C CYS A 102 -7.22 4.87 -9.62
N PHE A 103 -6.09 5.43 -9.18
CA PHE A 103 -5.95 5.91 -7.81
C PHE A 103 -6.73 7.20 -7.62
N LYS A 104 -7.60 7.24 -6.60
CA LYS A 104 -8.54 8.33 -6.35
C LYS A 104 -8.38 8.97 -4.97
N SER A 105 -7.78 8.25 -4.02
CA SER A 105 -7.45 8.79 -2.70
C SER A 105 -6.04 8.38 -2.30
N GLY A 106 -5.36 9.21 -1.52
CA GLY A 106 -4.02 8.91 -1.06
C GLY A 106 -3.63 9.62 0.22
N VAL A 107 -2.63 9.07 0.90
CA VAL A 107 -2.04 9.65 2.10
C VAL A 107 -0.55 9.42 2.12
N LEU A 108 0.19 10.48 2.38
CA LEU A 108 1.61 10.43 2.61
C LEU A 108 1.86 10.37 4.11
N VAL A 109 2.66 9.40 4.56
CA VAL A 109 3.13 9.27 5.94
C VAL A 109 4.61 9.61 6.01
N ARG A 110 4.95 10.53 6.91
CA ARG A 110 6.31 10.89 7.28
C ARG A 110 6.68 10.33 8.63
N PHE A 111 7.86 9.73 8.73
CA PHE A 111 8.37 9.18 9.99
C PHE A 111 9.90 9.27 10.06
N ILE A 112 10.41 9.32 11.28
CA ILE A 112 11.85 9.32 11.56
C ILE A 112 12.26 7.90 11.97
N LYS A 113 13.26 7.35 11.28
CA LYS A 113 13.87 6.08 11.65
C LYS A 113 14.72 6.21 12.92
N LYS A 114 15.08 5.08 13.52
CA LYS A 114 15.95 5.05 14.73
C LYS A 114 17.30 5.74 14.53
N ASN A 115 17.82 5.80 13.29
CA ASN A 115 19.07 6.48 12.95
C ASN A 115 18.90 7.98 12.68
N GLY A 116 17.73 8.56 12.93
CA GLY A 116 17.43 9.97 12.66
C GLY A 116 17.05 10.28 11.21
N GLU A 117 17.11 9.30 10.31
CA GLU A 117 16.74 9.51 8.89
C GLU A 117 15.22 9.66 8.75
N GLU A 118 14.78 10.78 8.17
CA GLU A 118 13.39 10.97 7.78
C GLU A 118 13.06 10.15 6.53
N LYS A 119 11.91 9.47 6.57
CA LYS A 119 11.38 8.68 5.47
C LYS A 119 9.90 8.96 5.25
N ASN A 120 9.50 8.69 4.01
CA ASN A 120 8.16 8.87 3.49
C ASN A 120 7.63 7.54 2.95
N ILE A 121 6.35 7.25 3.19
CA ILE A 121 5.59 6.18 2.54
C ILE A 121 4.27 6.77 2.07
N VAL A 122 3.96 6.58 0.80
CA VAL A 122 2.66 6.95 0.23
C VAL A 122 1.78 5.71 0.21
N PHE A 123 0.54 5.85 0.66
CA PHE A 123 -0.53 4.89 0.46
C PHE A 123 -1.56 5.48 -0.50
N VAL A 124 -2.09 4.63 -1.36
CA VAL A 124 -3.11 4.99 -2.35
C VAL A 124 -4.26 4.01 -2.30
N ASP A 125 -5.41 4.50 -2.72
CA ASP A 125 -6.66 3.75 -2.80
C ASP A 125 -7.39 4.11 -4.11
N THR A 126 -8.02 3.12 -4.74
CA THR A 126 -8.81 3.34 -5.96
C THR A 126 -10.22 3.85 -5.67
N ARG A 127 -10.65 3.85 -4.41
CA ARG A 127 -11.90 4.46 -3.96
C ARG A 127 -11.71 5.97 -3.80
N GLU A 128 -12.76 6.71 -4.11
CA GLU A 128 -12.78 8.16 -4.07
C GLU A 128 -13.18 8.70 -2.69
N GLY A 129 -12.71 9.90 -2.36
CA GLY A 129 -13.15 10.64 -1.18
C GLY A 129 -12.68 10.08 0.17
N LEU A 130 -11.72 9.15 0.18
CA LEU A 130 -11.22 8.59 1.44
C LEU A 130 -10.24 9.53 2.13
N SER A 131 -10.47 9.73 3.43
CA SER A 131 -9.50 10.39 4.29
C SER A 131 -8.25 9.51 4.47
N GLY A 132 -7.10 10.14 4.67
CA GLY A 132 -5.85 9.44 4.92
C GLY A 132 -5.90 8.60 6.19
N LYS A 133 -6.67 9.02 7.20
CA LYS A 133 -6.93 8.22 8.41
C LYS A 133 -7.67 6.93 8.08
N THR A 134 -8.65 6.99 7.17
CA THR A 134 -9.41 5.82 6.68
C THR A 134 -8.51 4.88 5.88
N ILE A 135 -7.67 5.41 4.99
CA ILE A 135 -6.73 4.61 4.20
C ILE A 135 -5.76 3.86 5.13
N LEU A 136 -5.19 4.57 6.12
CA LEU A 136 -4.26 3.96 7.08
C LEU A 136 -4.94 2.91 7.95
N ALA A 137 -6.14 3.18 8.47
CA ALA A 137 -6.91 2.20 9.23
C ALA A 137 -7.25 0.96 8.40
N THR A 138 -7.57 1.14 7.12
CA THR A 138 -7.85 0.05 6.19
C THR A 138 -6.59 -0.79 5.97
N TYR A 139 -5.45 -0.16 5.71
CA TYR A 139 -4.21 -0.88 5.46
C TYR A 139 -3.62 -1.53 6.72
N ASP A 140 -3.84 -0.95 7.91
CA ASP A 140 -3.38 -1.49 9.19
C ASP A 140 -4.00 -2.88 9.50
N GLN A 141 -5.16 -3.22 8.91
CA GLN A 141 -5.75 -4.56 8.97
C GLN A 141 -4.81 -5.64 8.41
N ARG A 142 -3.82 -5.28 7.58
CA ARG A 142 -2.75 -6.19 7.14
C ARG A 142 -2.00 -6.82 8.31
N SER A 143 -1.90 -6.14 9.46
CA SER A 143 -1.26 -6.71 10.65
C SER A 143 -1.91 -8.04 11.07
N GLU A 144 -3.23 -8.16 10.89
CA GLU A 144 -3.99 -9.38 11.19
C GLU A 144 -3.67 -10.50 10.18
N ILE A 145 -3.47 -10.14 8.91
CA ILE A 145 -3.03 -11.05 7.84
C ILE A 145 -1.62 -11.57 8.15
N GLU A 146 -0.71 -10.69 8.57
CA GLU A 146 0.66 -11.07 8.94
C GLU A 146 0.71 -11.98 10.17
N GLU A 147 -0.15 -11.74 11.16
CA GLU A 147 -0.28 -12.61 12.34
C GLU A 147 -0.86 -13.98 11.96
N SER A 148 -1.92 -14.02 11.14
CA SER A 148 -2.53 -15.25 10.64
C SER A 148 -1.53 -16.08 9.82
N HIS A 149 -0.74 -15.43 8.96
CA HIS A 149 0.34 -16.08 8.20
C HIS A 149 1.43 -16.65 9.13
N ARG A 150 1.78 -15.94 10.21
CA ARG A 150 2.74 -16.44 11.21
C ARG A 150 2.20 -17.68 11.91
N GLN A 151 0.94 -17.66 12.33
CA GLN A 151 0.28 -18.80 12.97
C GLN A 151 0.25 -20.04 12.07
N MET A 152 -0.12 -19.87 10.79
CA MET A 152 -0.09 -20.98 9.83
C MET A 152 1.32 -21.57 9.63
N LYS A 153 2.34 -20.71 9.53
CA LYS A 153 3.75 -21.18 9.43
C LYS A 153 4.22 -21.89 10.70
N CYS A 154 3.78 -21.43 11.88
CA CYS A 154 4.05 -22.12 13.15
C CYS A 154 3.34 -23.49 13.20
N PHE A 155 2.08 -23.56 12.78
CA PHE A 155 1.29 -24.79 12.76
C PHE A 155 1.84 -25.84 11.78
N GLN A 156 2.27 -25.43 10.58
CA GLN A 156 2.83 -26.31 9.56
C GLN A 156 4.30 -26.72 9.82
N GLY A 157 4.90 -26.33 10.96
CA GLY A 157 6.30 -26.64 11.28
C GLY A 157 7.34 -25.87 10.46
N LEU A 158 6.93 -25.01 9.55
CA LEU A 158 7.79 -24.17 8.71
C LEU A 158 8.50 -23.05 9.49
N GLY A 159 8.16 -22.86 10.77
CA GLY A 159 8.85 -21.94 11.70
C GLY A 159 10.17 -22.46 12.28
N LEU A 160 10.54 -23.71 12.01
CA LEU A 160 11.74 -24.35 12.53
C LEU A 160 12.78 -24.65 11.43
N VAL A 161 13.30 -23.61 10.78
CA VAL A 161 14.63 -23.70 10.18
C VAL A 161 15.50 -22.61 10.80
N LYS A 162 16.05 -22.95 11.98
CA LYS A 162 17.29 -22.33 12.46
C LYS A 162 18.45 -23.20 12.00
N LYS A 163 19.28 -22.67 11.11
CA LYS A 163 20.74 -22.68 11.24
C LYS A 163 21.31 -21.61 10.33
#